data_AF-A0AAW5LCH2-F1
#
_entry.id   AF-A0AAW5LCH2-F1
#
_cell.length_a   1.000
_cell.length_b   1.000
_cell.length_c   1.000
_cell.angle_alpha   90.00
_cell.angle_beta   90.00
_cell.angle_gamma   90.00
#
_symmetry.space_group_name_H-M   'P 1'
#
loop_
_entity.id
_entity.type
_entity.pdbx_description
1 polymer ?
#
loop_
_entity_poly.entity_id
_entity_poly.type
_entity_poly.pdbx_seq_one_letter_code
_entity_poly.pdbx_strand_id
1 'polypeptide(L)'
;MKKLLTILALSIPLSTFAVDAEFTQKVADISVGYVVERDSLPYKRAKTALENVEKLCLEQTAEKTANQSEAASQVLRKHNISANIIDVLEVVATLKPQTQQSCQDIITQYAQLRENATHTDATVQLNALYKTLKK
;
A
#
# COMPACT_ATOMS: atom_id res chain seq x y z
N MET A 1 35.34 42.72 -17.91
CA MET A 1 34.24 41.98 -18.58
C MET A 1 33.59 41.06 -17.56
N LYS A 2 32.42 41.45 -17.02
CA LYS A 2 31.68 40.67 -16.01
C LYS A 2 30.86 39.59 -16.72
N LYS A 3 31.21 38.31 -16.56
CA LYS A 3 30.43 37.18 -17.06
C LYS A 3 29.29 36.92 -16.09
N LEU A 4 28.06 37.22 -16.48
CA LEU A 4 26.86 36.78 -15.77
C LEU A 4 26.69 35.26 -15.99
N LEU A 5 26.75 34.49 -14.92
CA LEU A 5 26.27 33.12 -14.90
C LEU A 5 24.75 33.14 -14.75
N THR A 6 24.05 32.80 -15.83
CA THR A 6 22.63 32.49 -15.81
C THR A 6 22.47 31.10 -15.20
N ILE A 7 22.06 31.04 -13.93
CA ILE A 7 21.67 29.78 -13.28
C ILE A 7 20.33 29.36 -13.90
N LEU A 8 20.40 28.39 -14.82
CA LEU A 8 19.24 27.73 -15.39
C LEU A 8 18.60 26.88 -14.28
N ALA A 9 17.59 27.42 -13.61
CA ALA A 9 16.76 26.66 -12.68
C ALA A 9 15.97 25.62 -13.50
N LEU A 10 16.52 24.41 -13.56
CA LEU A 10 15.88 23.26 -14.19
C LEU A 10 14.67 22.88 -13.31
N SER A 11 13.49 23.40 -13.67
CA SER A 11 12.22 23.00 -13.06
C SER A 11 11.91 21.56 -13.46
N ILE A 12 12.35 20.61 -12.64
CA ILE A 12 11.95 19.21 -12.73
C ILE A 12 10.44 19.16 -12.47
N PRO A 13 9.61 18.71 -13.43
CA PRO A 13 8.21 18.49 -13.16
C PRO A 13 8.11 17.38 -12.11
N LEU A 14 7.54 17.70 -10.93
CA LEU A 14 7.13 16.69 -9.97
C LEU A 14 6.06 15.83 -10.64
N SER A 15 6.45 14.68 -11.19
CA SER A 15 5.52 13.66 -11.67
C SER A 15 4.64 13.24 -10.51
N THR A 16 3.42 13.75 -10.46
CA THR A 16 2.42 13.30 -9.50
C THR A 16 2.05 11.87 -9.89
N PHE A 17 2.36 10.89 -9.03
CA PHE A 17 1.91 9.51 -9.18
C PHE A 17 0.40 9.45 -8.89
N ALA A 18 -0.40 9.92 -9.86
CA ALA A 18 -1.85 9.88 -9.77
C ALA A 18 -2.31 8.46 -10.10
N VAL A 19 -2.83 7.75 -9.10
CA VAL A 19 -3.47 6.45 -9.32
C VAL A 19 -4.80 6.67 -10.05
N ASP A 20 -5.10 5.78 -10.99
CA ASP A 20 -6.34 5.83 -11.76
C ASP A 20 -7.59 5.79 -10.86
N ALA A 21 -8.56 6.65 -11.18
CA ALA A 21 -9.76 6.84 -10.36
C ALA A 21 -10.74 5.66 -10.47
N GLU A 22 -10.83 5.03 -11.64
CA GLU A 22 -11.68 3.85 -11.84
C GLU A 22 -11.13 2.64 -11.08
N PHE A 23 -9.81 2.45 -11.14
CA PHE A 23 -9.12 1.43 -10.36
C PHE A 23 -9.27 1.66 -8.85
N THR A 24 -9.12 2.91 -8.40
CA THR A 24 -9.34 3.29 -6.99
C THR A 24 -10.75 2.94 -6.53
N GLN A 25 -11.76 3.25 -7.34
CA GLN A 25 -13.15 2.90 -7.07
C GLN A 25 -13.33 1.39 -6.93
N LYS A 26 -12.76 0.61 -7.86
CA LYS A 26 -12.83 -0.85 -7.84
C LYS A 26 -12.24 -1.44 -6.56
N VAL A 27 -11.07 -0.97 -6.12
CA VAL A 27 -10.44 -1.43 -4.87
C VAL A 27 -11.33 -1.12 -3.66
N ALA A 28 -11.95 0.05 -3.63
CA ALA A 28 -12.87 0.44 -2.56
C ALA A 28 -14.13 -0.44 -2.53
N ASP A 29 -14.78 -0.63 -3.68
CA ASP A 29 -16.00 -1.42 -3.82
C ASP A 29 -15.79 -2.87 -3.38
N ILE A 30 -14.71 -3.51 -3.85
CA ILE A 30 -14.39 -4.91 -3.48
C ILE A 30 -14.05 -5.02 -1.99
N SER A 31 -13.39 -4.01 -1.42
CA SER A 31 -13.01 -4.03 0.00
C SER A 31 -14.22 -4.05 0.93
N VAL A 32 -15.26 -3.29 0.60
CA VAL A 32 -16.47 -3.16 1.43
C VAL A 32 -17.62 -4.08 1.00
N GLY A 33 -17.61 -4.59 -0.24
CA GLY A 33 -18.61 -5.52 -0.77
C GLY A 33 -19.85 -4.85 -1.38
N TYR A 34 -19.80 -3.55 -1.66
CA TYR A 34 -20.86 -2.78 -2.31
C TYR A 34 -20.26 -1.56 -3.03
N VAL A 35 -21.02 -0.95 -3.95
CA VAL A 35 -20.57 0.23 -4.70
C VAL A 35 -20.52 1.45 -3.76
N VAL A 36 -19.36 2.08 -3.62
CA VAL A 36 -19.17 3.26 -2.78
C VAL A 36 -19.17 4.57 -3.59
N GLU A 37 -19.46 5.68 -2.92
CA GLU A 37 -19.33 7.01 -3.53
C GLU A 37 -17.87 7.46 -3.54
N ARG A 38 -17.47 8.30 -4.51
CA ARG A 38 -16.08 8.77 -4.68
C ARG A 38 -15.58 9.68 -3.57
N ASP A 39 -16.46 10.28 -2.79
CA ASP A 39 -16.11 11.12 -1.64
C ASP A 39 -16.25 10.36 -0.30
N SER A 40 -16.66 9.10 -0.35
CA SER A 40 -16.78 8.23 0.82
C SER A 40 -15.41 7.94 1.47
N LEU A 41 -15.45 7.57 2.75
CA LEU A 41 -14.24 7.18 3.48
C LEU A 41 -13.51 5.98 2.84
N PRO A 42 -14.18 4.88 2.41
CA PRO A 42 -13.51 3.78 1.72
C PRO A 42 -12.77 4.20 0.46
N TYR A 43 -13.36 5.06 -0.38
CA TYR A 43 -12.70 5.56 -1.59
C TYR A 43 -11.44 6.37 -1.24
N LYS A 44 -11.55 7.30 -0.28
CA LYS A 44 -10.40 8.13 0.17
C LYS A 44 -9.28 7.26 0.74
N ARG A 45 -9.60 6.26 1.55
CA ARG A 45 -8.62 5.30 2.08
C ARG A 45 -7.96 4.49 0.97
N ALA A 46 -8.74 3.93 0.05
CA ALA A 46 -8.20 3.19 -1.10
C ALA A 46 -7.25 4.07 -1.92
N LYS A 47 -7.66 5.31 -2.23
CA LYS A 47 -6.84 6.27 -2.97
C LYS A 47 -5.49 6.49 -2.28
N THR A 48 -5.52 6.86 -1.00
CA THR A 48 -4.30 7.14 -0.24
C THR A 48 -3.42 5.90 -0.09
N ALA A 49 -4.00 4.74 0.15
CA ALA A 49 -3.25 3.49 0.27
C ALA A 49 -2.57 3.13 -1.07
N LEU A 50 -3.28 3.27 -2.19
CA LEU A 50 -2.75 3.03 -3.54
C LEU A 50 -1.62 4.00 -3.91
N GLU A 51 -1.82 5.31 -3.66
CA GLU A 51 -0.79 6.33 -3.90
C GLU A 51 0.47 6.06 -3.06
N ASN A 52 0.30 5.61 -1.82
CA ASN A 52 1.42 5.24 -0.95
C ASN A 52 2.16 4.01 -1.46
N VAL A 53 1.46 2.94 -1.85
CA VAL A 53 2.14 1.74 -2.37
C VAL A 53 2.80 2.01 -3.72
N GLU A 54 2.22 2.82 -4.60
CA GLU A 54 2.86 3.23 -5.87
C GLU A 54 4.21 3.91 -5.61
N LYS A 55 4.26 4.77 -4.59
CA LYS A 55 5.48 5.49 -4.20
C LYS A 55 6.51 4.59 -3.50
N LEU A 56 6.06 3.61 -2.72
CA LEU A 56 6.91 2.85 -1.79
C LEU A 56 7.35 1.49 -2.35
N CYS A 57 6.52 0.85 -3.16
CA CYS A 57 6.73 -0.49 -3.72
C CYS A 57 7.33 -0.42 -5.13
N LEU A 58 8.46 0.28 -5.31
CA LEU A 58 9.06 0.56 -6.62
C LEU A 58 9.38 -0.70 -7.46
N GLU A 59 9.41 -1.87 -6.85
CA GLU A 59 9.55 -3.17 -7.52
C GLU A 59 8.29 -3.63 -8.28
N GLN A 60 7.14 -2.97 -8.13
CA GLN A 60 5.89 -3.30 -8.80
C GLN A 60 4.87 -2.14 -8.83
N THR A 61 3.82 -2.26 -9.63
CA THR A 61 2.75 -1.26 -9.69
C THR A 61 1.81 -1.36 -8.48
N ALA A 62 1.10 -0.27 -8.16
CA ALA A 62 0.00 -0.27 -7.20
C ALA A 62 -1.08 -1.29 -7.57
N GLU A 63 -1.37 -1.47 -8.86
CA GLU A 63 -2.32 -2.48 -9.34
C GLU A 63 -1.88 -3.90 -8.97
N LYS A 64 -0.62 -4.25 -9.22
CA LYS A 64 -0.09 -5.57 -8.85
C LYS A 64 -0.12 -5.77 -7.33
N THR A 65 0.21 -4.74 -6.57
CA THR A 65 0.16 -4.76 -5.09
C THR A 65 -1.26 -4.94 -4.56
N ALA A 66 -2.24 -4.28 -5.17
CA ALA A 66 -3.66 -4.42 -4.83
C ALA A 66 -4.21 -5.80 -5.18
N ASN A 67 -3.85 -6.37 -6.34
CA ASN A 67 -4.24 -7.73 -6.71
C ASN A 67 -3.65 -8.77 -5.74
N GLN A 68 -2.41 -8.59 -5.29
CA GLN A 68 -1.81 -9.43 -4.25
C GLN A 68 -2.50 -9.26 -2.89
N SER A 69 -2.87 -8.02 -2.55
CA SER A 69 -3.62 -7.69 -1.33
C SER A 69 -5.03 -8.30 -1.33
N GLU A 70 -5.66 -8.35 -2.49
CA GLU A 70 -6.92 -9.06 -2.70
C GLU A 70 -6.75 -10.56 -2.49
N ALA A 71 -5.75 -11.17 -3.12
CA ALA A 71 -5.47 -12.60 -2.94
C ALA A 71 -5.24 -12.96 -1.47
N ALA A 72 -4.44 -12.16 -0.75
CA ALA A 72 -4.23 -12.33 0.69
C ALA A 72 -5.53 -12.20 1.49
N SER A 73 -6.36 -11.20 1.17
CA SER A 73 -7.66 -11.00 1.82
C SER A 73 -8.60 -12.18 1.57
N GLN A 74 -8.63 -12.73 0.34
CA GLN A 74 -9.44 -13.90 0.00
C GLN A 74 -8.98 -15.16 0.74
N VAL A 75 -7.66 -15.38 0.88
CA VAL A 75 -7.13 -16.48 1.69
C VAL A 75 -7.58 -16.34 3.14
N LEU A 76 -7.39 -15.18 3.77
CA LEU A 76 -7.83 -14.95 5.15
C LEU A 76 -9.35 -15.17 5.33
N ARG A 77 -10.16 -14.69 4.39
CA ARG A 77 -11.62 -14.92 4.40
C ARG A 77 -11.99 -16.40 4.31
N LYS A 78 -11.27 -17.21 3.53
CA LYS A 78 -11.47 -18.69 3.48
C LYS A 78 -11.21 -19.36 4.84
N HIS A 79 -10.38 -18.75 5.68
CA HIS A 79 -10.12 -19.18 7.06
C HIS A 79 -11.03 -18.49 8.09
N ASN A 80 -12.13 -17.86 7.66
CA ASN A 80 -13.06 -17.09 8.51
C ASN A 80 -12.42 -15.88 9.21
N ILE A 81 -11.32 -15.34 8.67
CA ILE A 81 -10.63 -14.16 9.20
C ILE A 81 -11.04 -12.95 8.37
N SER A 82 -11.61 -11.93 9.02
CA SER A 82 -11.99 -10.70 8.35
C SER A 82 -10.76 -9.92 7.88
N ALA A 83 -10.68 -9.70 6.57
CA ALA A 83 -9.66 -8.87 5.93
C ALA A 83 -10.26 -8.19 4.71
N ASN A 84 -9.84 -6.95 4.44
CA ASN A 84 -10.19 -6.23 3.22
C ASN A 84 -8.90 -5.72 2.56
N ILE A 85 -9.00 -5.39 1.26
CA ILE A 85 -7.85 -5.05 0.43
C ILE A 85 -7.18 -3.77 0.96
N ILE A 86 -7.98 -2.76 1.33
CA ILE A 86 -7.50 -1.48 1.86
C ILE A 86 -6.62 -1.69 3.09
N ASP A 87 -7.05 -2.49 4.07
CA ASP A 87 -6.30 -2.73 5.31
C ASP A 87 -4.94 -3.40 5.02
N VAL A 88 -4.88 -4.31 4.04
CA VAL A 88 -3.62 -4.94 3.63
C VAL A 88 -2.69 -3.92 2.96
N LEU A 89 -3.23 -3.08 2.06
CA LEU A 89 -2.46 -2.01 1.41
C LEU A 89 -1.91 -1.00 2.43
N GLU A 90 -2.71 -0.61 3.43
CA GLU A 90 -2.29 0.29 4.51
C GLU A 90 -1.17 -0.33 5.37
N VAL A 91 -1.20 -1.65 5.62
CA VAL A 91 -0.11 -2.36 6.29
C VAL A 91 1.17 -2.32 5.45
N VAL A 92 1.08 -2.56 4.14
CA VAL A 92 2.24 -2.45 3.25
C VAL A 92 2.83 -1.04 3.29
N ALA A 93 1.99 -0.01 3.14
CA ALA A 93 2.41 1.39 3.19
C ALA A 93 3.07 1.75 4.55
N THR A 94 2.58 1.16 5.64
CA THR A 94 3.12 1.37 6.99
C THR A 94 4.49 0.69 7.18
N LEU A 95 4.65 -0.54 6.68
CA LEU A 95 5.82 -1.37 6.96
C LEU A 95 6.95 -1.18 5.95
N LYS A 96 6.65 -0.86 4.69
CA LYS A 96 7.65 -0.76 3.61
C LYS A 96 8.82 0.19 3.94
N PRO A 97 8.64 1.39 4.53
CA PRO A 97 9.76 2.26 4.92
C PRO A 97 10.70 1.66 5.99
N GLN A 98 10.22 0.66 6.73
CA GLN A 98 10.93 0.04 7.85
C GLN A 98 11.77 -1.17 7.43
N THR A 99 11.74 -1.57 6.16
CA THR A 99 12.32 -2.83 5.71
C THR A 99 12.89 -2.75 4.28
N GLN A 100 13.82 -3.64 3.95
CA GLN A 100 14.26 -3.87 2.56
C GLN A 100 13.45 -4.95 1.86
N GLN A 101 12.54 -5.62 2.57
CA GLN A 101 11.68 -6.67 2.02
C GLN A 101 10.79 -6.13 0.89
N SER A 102 10.41 -7.01 -0.04
CA SER A 102 9.47 -6.65 -1.11
C SER A 102 8.07 -6.48 -0.53
N CYS A 103 7.21 -5.70 -1.19
CA CYS A 103 5.82 -5.55 -0.81
C CYS A 103 5.06 -6.89 -0.88
N GLN A 104 5.44 -7.79 -1.79
CA GLN A 104 4.91 -9.15 -1.81
C GLN A 104 5.28 -9.93 -0.54
N ASP A 105 6.52 -9.83 -0.06
CA ASP A 105 6.95 -10.49 1.19
C ASP A 105 6.21 -9.92 2.40
N ILE A 106 6.01 -8.60 2.43
CA ILE A 106 5.23 -7.94 3.49
C ILE A 106 3.79 -8.46 3.50
N ILE A 107 3.12 -8.51 2.35
CA ILE A 107 1.74 -9.03 2.22
C ILE A 107 1.68 -10.48 2.67
N THR A 108 2.62 -11.31 2.23
CA THR A 108 2.66 -12.74 2.53
C THR A 108 2.85 -13.00 4.02
N GLN A 109 3.84 -12.35 4.64
CA GLN A 109 4.11 -12.50 6.07
C GLN A 109 2.96 -11.95 6.92
N TYR A 110 2.33 -10.86 6.47
CA TYR A 110 1.14 -10.32 7.13
C TYR A 110 -0.01 -11.32 7.09
N ALA A 111 -0.30 -11.92 5.93
CA ALA A 111 -1.35 -12.93 5.81
C ALA A 111 -1.07 -14.15 6.71
N GLN A 112 0.17 -14.63 6.74
CA GLN A 112 0.57 -15.75 7.61
C GLN A 112 0.38 -15.44 9.10
N LEU A 113 0.75 -14.24 9.56
CA LEU A 113 0.55 -13.86 10.96
C LEU A 113 -0.93 -13.69 11.31
N ARG A 114 -1.73 -13.16 10.37
CA ARG A 114 -3.17 -12.99 10.54
C ARG A 114 -3.94 -14.30 10.75
N GLU A 115 -3.36 -15.44 10.39
CA GLU A 115 -3.94 -16.75 10.71
C GLU A 115 -4.09 -16.97 12.22
N ASN A 116 -3.23 -16.34 13.03
CA ASN A 116 -3.17 -16.53 14.49
C ASN A 116 -3.27 -15.22 15.29
N ALA A 117 -3.42 -14.08 14.62
CA ALA A 117 -3.34 -12.77 15.26
C ALA A 117 -4.36 -11.78 14.68
N THR A 118 -4.72 -10.78 15.50
CA THR A 118 -5.55 -9.66 15.03
C THR A 118 -4.80 -8.82 13.99
N HIS A 119 -5.52 -7.95 13.27
CA HIS A 119 -4.91 -6.98 12.37
C HIS A 119 -3.77 -6.20 13.02
N THR A 120 -4.06 -5.63 14.18
CA THR A 120 -3.13 -4.81 14.95
C THR A 120 -1.93 -5.62 15.41
N ASP A 121 -2.15 -6.82 15.96
CA ASP A 121 -1.06 -7.66 16.47
C ASP A 121 -0.13 -8.12 15.34
N ALA A 122 -0.67 -8.55 14.20
CA ALA A 122 0.13 -8.94 13.04
C ALA A 122 1.00 -7.78 12.54
N THR A 123 0.41 -6.58 12.46
CA THR A 123 1.12 -5.37 12.00
C THR A 123 2.25 -4.98 12.96
N VAL A 124 1.97 -5.01 14.28
CA VAL A 124 2.97 -4.70 15.31
C VAL A 124 4.11 -5.73 15.30
N GLN A 125 3.79 -7.01 15.20
CA GLN A 125 4.78 -8.09 15.15
C GLN A 125 5.71 -7.96 13.93
N LEU A 126 5.16 -7.69 12.73
CA LEU A 126 5.99 -7.45 11.54
C LEU A 126 6.87 -6.21 11.68
N ASN A 127 6.32 -5.11 12.20
CA ASN A 127 7.10 -3.91 12.42
C ASN A 127 8.28 -4.16 13.37
N ALA A 128 8.05 -4.91 14.45
CA ALA A 128 9.10 -5.30 15.39
C ALA A 128 10.16 -6.19 14.72
N LEU A 129 9.73 -7.18 13.93
CA LEU A 129 10.62 -8.05 13.16
C LEU A 129 11.49 -7.24 12.19
N TYR A 130 10.90 -6.39 11.37
CA TYR A 130 11.63 -5.59 10.39
C TYR A 130 12.56 -4.56 11.00
N LYS A 131 12.17 -3.93 12.11
CA LYS A 131 13.08 -3.06 12.88
C LYS A 131 14.27 -3.82 13.46
N THR A 132 14.09 -5.09 13.80
CA THR A 132 15.17 -5.94 14.31
C THR A 132 16.12 -6.34 13.18
N LEU A 133 15.61 -6.70 12.00
CA LEU A 133 16.39 -7.12 10.85
C LEU A 133 17.11 -5.97 10.11
N LYS A 134 16.66 -4.73 10.28
CA LYS A 134 17.29 -3.54 9.68
C LYS A 134 18.58 -3.11 10.40
N LYS A 135 18.84 -3.65 11.59
CA LYS A 135 20.10 -3.43 12.33
C LYS A 135 21.19 -4.35 11.80
#